data_AF-A0A060HW73-F1
#
_entry.id   AF-A0A060HW73-F1
#
_cell.length_a   1.000
_cell.length_b   1.000
_cell.length_c   1.000
_cell.angle_alpha   90.00
_cell.angle_beta   90.00
_cell.angle_gamma   90.00
#
_symmetry.space_group_name_H-M   'P 1'
#
loop_
_entity.id
_entity.type
_entity.pdbx_description
1 polymer ?
#
loop_
_entity_poly.entity_id
_entity_poly.type
_entity_poly.pdbx_seq_one_letter_code
_entity_poly.pdbx_strand_id
1 'polypeptide(L)' 'MHKNVRSKDRLDVGTIIAEDADTLTIYKGSGREYKVPKTLVEGYNGAEVSLGITYKELLGYKIQ' A
#
# COMPACT_ATOMS: atom_id res chain seq x y z
N MET A 1 8.41 2.89 -12.40
CA MET A 1 8.68 3.64 -11.14
C MET A 1 8.23 2.76 -9.99
N HIS A 2 9.13 2.35 -9.10
CA HIS A 2 8.75 1.64 -7.87
C HIS A 2 8.28 2.68 -6.85
N LYS A 3 6.98 2.68 -6.53
CA LYS A 3 6.40 3.58 -5.53
C LYS A 3 6.37 2.82 -4.20
N ASN A 4 7.24 3.22 -3.27
CA ASN A 4 7.19 2.72 -1.90
C ASN A 4 5.90 3.18 -1.23
N VAL A 5 5.38 2.38 -0.30
CA VAL A 5 4.13 2.66 0.39
C VAL A 5 4.36 2.72 1.89
N ARG A 6 3.83 3.74 2.53
CA ARG A 6 3.80 3.92 3.98
C ARG A 6 2.37 3.91 4.48
N SER A 7 2.14 3.25 5.62
CA SER A 7 0.89 3.36 6.35
C SER A 7 0.82 4.68 7.13
N LYS A 8 -0.36 5.01 7.67
CA LYS A 8 -0.61 6.22 8.45
C LYS A 8 0.28 6.35 9.69
N ASP A 9 0.59 5.23 10.31
CA ASP A 9 1.56 5.08 11.42
C ASP A 9 3.03 5.04 10.95
N ARG A 10 3.28 5.41 9.69
CA ARG A 10 4.60 5.55 9.03
C ARG A 10 5.39 4.25 8.91
N LEU A 11 4.73 3.10 9.05
CA LEU A 11 5.39 1.82 8.85
C LEU A 11 5.55 1.53 7.35
N ASP A 12 6.64 0.83 7.02
CA ASP A 12 6.85 0.30 5.67
C ASP A 12 5.74 -0.71 5.33
N VAL A 13 5.09 -0.51 4.20
CA VAL A 13 4.04 -1.40 3.68
C VAL A 13 4.54 -2.20 2.48
N GLY A 14 5.63 -1.79 1.83
CA GLY A 14 6.19 -2.43 0.65
C GLY A 14 6.07 -1.55 -0.58
N THR A 15 5.93 -2.16 -1.76
CA THR A 15 5.99 -1.47 -3.05
C THR A 15 4.77 -1.80 -3.89
N ILE A 16 4.24 -0.80 -4.59
CA ILE A 16 3.16 -1.02 -5.57
C ILE A 16 3.72 -1.86 -6.73
N ILE A 17 3.11 -3.01 -6.99
CA ILE A 17 3.47 -3.93 -8.09
C ILE A 17 2.40 -4.00 -9.19
N ALA A 18 1.17 -3.57 -8.92
CA ALA A 18 0.13 -3.40 -9.92
C ALA A 18 -0.84 -2.27 -9.55
N GLU A 19 -1.39 -1.60 -10.57
CA GLU A 19 -2.42 -0.57 -10.43
C GLU A 19 -3.62 -0.98 -11.31
N ASP A 20 -4.75 -1.33 -10.69
CA ASP A 20 -6.03 -1.54 -11.37
C ASP A 20 -6.82 -0.22 -11.44
N ALA A 21 -8.05 -0.23 -11.97
CA ALA A 21 -8.92 0.94 -11.99
C ALA A 21 -9.10 1.55 -10.58
N ASP A 22 -9.57 0.74 -9.63
CA ASP A 22 -9.97 1.18 -8.28
C ASP A 22 -9.00 0.75 -7.17
N THR A 23 -8.07 -0.16 -7.46
CA THR A 23 -7.18 -0.77 -6.46
C THR A 23 -5.71 -0.69 -6.82
N LEU A 24 -4.87 -0.81 -5.79
CA LEU A 24 -3.43 -0.98 -5.88
C LEU A 24 -3.06 -2.33 -5.27
N THR A 25 -2.19 -3.07 -5.95
CA THR A 25 -1.58 -4.27 -5.38
C THR A 25 -0.21 -3.89 -4.83
N ILE A 26 -0.03 -4.12 -3.53
CA ILE A 26 1.21 -3.83 -2.81
C ILE A 26 1.86 -5.13 -2.40
N TYR A 27 3.14 -5.28 -2.73
CA TYR A 27 3.95 -6.41 -2.32
C TYR A 27 4.91 -6.00 -1.21
N LYS A 28 4.88 -6.76 -0.12
CA LYS A 28 5.90 -6.76 0.92
C LYS A 28 6.55 -8.13 0.89
N GLY A 29 7.89 -8.17 0.90
CA GLY A 29 8.66 -9.42 0.81
C GLY A 29 8.12 -10.57 1.68
N SER A 30 8.50 -11.79 1.32
CA SER A 30 7.97 -13.04 1.91
C SER A 30 6.52 -13.34 1.53
N GLY A 31 6.12 -12.96 0.31
CA GLY A 31 4.83 -13.35 -0.27
C GLY A 31 3.63 -12.58 0.28
N ARG A 32 3.85 -11.48 1.02
CA ARG A 32 2.75 -10.69 1.58
C ARG A 32 2.23 -9.72 0.54
N GLU A 33 1.00 -9.94 0.12
CA GLU A 33 0.35 -9.09 -0.88
C GLU A 33 -0.92 -8.48 -0.33
N TYR A 34 -1.14 -7.21 -0.65
CA TYR A 34 -2.30 -6.44 -0.22
C TYR A 34 -2.99 -5.85 -1.43
N LYS A 35 -4.32 -5.96 -1.49
CA LYS A 35 -5.14 -5.29 -2.50
C LYS A 35 -5.90 -4.14 -1.86
N VAL A 36 -5.42 -2.92 -2.07
CA VAL A 36 -5.86 -1.71 -1.34
C VAL A 36 -6.67 -0.81 -2.27
N PRO A 37 -7.87 -0.35 -1.87
CA PRO A 37 -8.62 0.67 -2.60
C PRO A 37 -7.83 1.98 -2.72
N LYS A 38 -7.83 2.59 -3.91
CA LYS A 38 -7.19 3.90 -4.14
C LYS A 38 -7.80 5.02 -3.29
N THR A 39 -9.03 4.87 -2.82
CA THR A 39 -9.69 5.79 -1.88
C THR A 39 -9.00 5.87 -0.52
N LEU A 40 -8.17 4.89 -0.18
CA LEU A 40 -7.37 4.89 1.05
C LEU A 40 -5.98 5.51 0.88
N VAL A 41 -5.65 6.00 -0.33
CA VAL A 41 -4.41 6.73 -0.59
C VAL A 41 -4.62 8.19 -0.20
N GLU A 42 -3.81 8.70 0.73
CA GLU A 42 -3.85 10.09 1.17
C GLU A 42 -2.95 11.01 0.35
N GLY A 43 -1.90 10.46 -0.27
CA GLY A 43 -1.06 11.27 -1.14
C GLY A 43 0.21 10.58 -1.61
N TYR A 44 0.96 11.30 -2.45
CA TYR A 44 2.28 10.93 -2.94
C TYR A 44 3.20 12.14 -2.82
N ASN A 45 4.35 11.98 -2.18
CA ASN A 45 5.30 13.08 -1.92
C ASN A 45 6.46 13.16 -2.93
N GLY A 46 6.39 12.42 -4.04
CA GLY A 46 7.50 12.31 -5.01
C GLY A 46 8.43 11.14 -4.78
N ALA A 47 8.39 10.49 -3.60
CA ALA A 47 9.16 9.29 -3.28
C ALA A 47 8.27 8.13 -2.85
N GLU A 48 7.27 8.40 -2.01
CA GLU A 48 6.45 7.40 -1.32
C GLU A 48 4.96 7.76 -1.39
N VAL A 49 4.13 6.73 -1.47
CA VAL A 49 2.67 6.81 -1.33
C VAL A 49 2.29 6.64 0.13
N SER A 50 1.43 7.50 0.65
CA SER A 50 0.92 7.41 2.02
C SER A 50 -0.51 6.87 2.02
N LEU A 51 -0.77 5.87 2.85
CA LEU A 51 -2.12 5.34 3.10
C LEU A 51 -2.74 6.02 4.32
N GLY A 52 -4.05 6.27 4.28
CA GLY A 52 -4.84 6.81 5.39
C GLY A 52 -5.22 5.80 6.46
N ILE A 53 -4.66 4.59 6.40
CA ILE A 53 -4.90 3.49 7.34
C ILE A 53 -3.59 3.05 7.99
N THR A 54 -3.66 2.56 9.23
CA THR A 54 -2.51 1.98 9.95
C THR A 54 -2.09 0.65 9.33
N TYR A 55 -0.86 0.20 9.63
CA TYR A 55 -0.40 -1.12 9.19
C TYR A 55 -1.29 -2.26 9.72
N LYS A 56 -1.86 -2.09 10.92
CA LYS A 56 -2.77 -3.07 11.52
C LYS A 56 -4.07 -3.19 10.73
N GLU A 57 -4.66 -2.06 10.32
CA GLU A 57 -5.86 -2.03 9.49
C GLU A 57 -5.60 -2.61 8.10
N LEU A 58 -4.40 -2.35 7.54
CA LEU A 58 -3.98 -2.89 6.25
C LEU A 58 -4.02 -4.43 6.20
N LEU A 59 -3.77 -5.12 7.33
CA LEU A 59 -3.80 -6.59 7.37
C LEU A 59 -5.15 -7.18 6.93
N GLY A 60 -6.25 -6.41 7.03
CA GLY A 60 -7.56 -6.80 6.52
C GLY A 60 -7.67 -6.87 5.00
N TYR A 61 -6.72 -6.29 4.27
CA TYR A 61 -6.65 -6.26 2.80
C TYR A 61 -5.63 -7.27 2.24
N LYS A 62 -5.11 -8.16 3.08
CA LYS A 62 -4.13 -9.18 2.69
C LYS A 62 -4.79 -10.21 1.77
N ILE A 63 -4.16 -10.47 0.64
CA ILE A 63 -4.58 -11.48 -0.34
C ILE A 63 -3.61 -12.66 -0.40
N GLN A 64 -2.36 -12.51 0.05
CA GLN A 64 -1.38 -13.59 0.18
C GLN A 64 -0.44 -13.37 1.35
#